data_AF-A0A6G3XCF0-F1
#
_entry.id   AF-A0A6G3XCF0-F1
#
_cell.length_a   1.000
_cell.length_b   1.000
_cell.length_c   1.000
_cell.angle_alpha   90.00
_cell.angle_beta   90.00
_cell.angle_gamma   90.00
#
_symmetry.space_group_name_H-M   'P 1'
#
loop_
_entity.id
_entity.type
_entity.pdbx_description
1 polymer ?
#
loop_
_entity_poly.entity_id
_entity_poly.type
_entity_poly.pdbx_seq_one_letter_code
_entity_poly.pdbx_strand_id
1 'polypeptide(L)'
;HEVVVVHCGRTSRPVGALAVELLELAGQARFGASRTVGVERVVTWLTEVGLADTVHRLTGSATTDLLVVLDQAEALLDLPEGDLTALLPVLFPSRRTAGMRVLLTLRADFIDAALSHEHLGPVLKQGAVLPLTPMTREQLRAVITCPVDRVPGVSYEPGLVRRILEDAGSEPGALPLLSFVLRHLWEEQSGGRLRVEAYERAGGVSGALRRHAEEAWRKYVPAMTEAGSDLSGAAEIPDPNEAVTRARRLLAGLVRVVPGSGAPALRRVLTRAEAGEHRWRLAVSFAGKDERLLVLHGGAGVPESVELAHEALITAWPTLSEVVREDRDFLAARAELQHDRERWERAGRADELLPRGAQLVSLESRLAGRTDELAEAETELLGLADRQRQAIQRQHRARQRRKRSAWVGGSLSLALIATLIVYSFQESRVSKEREAEGRSRSLAVQSDDLADTNPVQAALAAIAGFDISPTQEARNALLRRYTAVKEKAWTLSGVEGRMDSVAMSADGAVILATSDTRRATLFLRTEQGRVRQVNLRLRPNVQQPTVSLDGRRIAYVRDEDQAAVWHDITPTAKHPVGPAHLLKGPPVEADP
;
A
#
# COMPACT_ATOMS: atom_id res chain seq x y z
N HIS A 1 9.47 -32.70 -58.70
CA HIS A 1 9.77 -31.57 -57.82
C HIS A 1 11.00 -31.93 -56.99
N GLU A 2 11.98 -31.05 -56.99
CA GLU A 2 13.02 -30.97 -55.96
C GLU A 2 12.39 -30.56 -54.65
N VAL A 3 12.77 -31.21 -53.55
CA VAL A 3 12.17 -30.94 -52.24
C VAL A 3 13.25 -30.38 -51.33
N VAL A 4 12.97 -29.21 -50.78
CA VAL A 4 13.78 -28.55 -49.76
C VAL A 4 12.92 -28.43 -48.51
N VAL A 5 13.38 -28.96 -47.38
CA VAL A 5 12.61 -28.97 -46.13
C VAL A 5 13.28 -28.04 -45.13
N VAL A 6 12.57 -26.99 -44.72
CA VAL A 6 13.01 -26.07 -43.68
C VAL A 6 12.18 -26.34 -42.43
N HIS A 7 12.83 -26.80 -41.35
CA HIS A 7 12.18 -26.93 -40.05
C HIS A 7 12.15 -25.57 -39.34
N CYS A 8 11.00 -24.90 -39.35
CA CYS A 8 10.86 -23.56 -38.77
C CYS A 8 11.06 -23.56 -37.25
N GLY A 9 10.67 -24.63 -36.55
CA GLY A 9 10.89 -24.76 -35.11
C GLY A 9 12.36 -24.92 -34.68
N ARG A 10 13.30 -25.15 -35.62
CA ARG A 10 14.72 -25.41 -35.32
C ARG A 10 15.65 -24.25 -35.68
N THR A 11 15.12 -23.13 -36.16
CA THR A 11 15.92 -22.00 -36.64
C THR A 11 15.32 -20.67 -36.25
N SER A 12 16.16 -19.78 -35.71
CA SER A 12 15.82 -18.36 -35.50
C SER A 12 16.05 -17.51 -36.76
N ARG A 13 16.65 -18.09 -37.81
CA ARG A 13 16.96 -17.42 -39.08
C ARG A 13 16.53 -18.29 -40.27
N PRO A 14 15.23 -18.31 -40.60
CA PRO A 14 14.67 -19.22 -41.60
C PRO A 14 15.24 -19.00 -43.02
N VAL A 15 15.61 -17.77 -43.39
CA VAL A 15 16.27 -17.50 -44.68
C VAL A 15 17.66 -18.17 -44.75
N GLY A 16 18.40 -18.15 -43.64
CA GLY A 16 19.69 -18.83 -43.54
C GLY A 16 19.55 -20.35 -43.63
N ALA A 17 18.55 -20.92 -42.95
CA ALA A 17 18.25 -22.35 -43.05
C ALA A 17 17.89 -22.77 -44.49
N LEU A 18 17.04 -21.97 -45.17
CA LEU A 18 16.71 -22.19 -46.57
C LEU A 18 17.96 -22.14 -47.47
N ALA A 19 18.88 -21.20 -47.22
CA ALA A 19 20.13 -21.10 -47.97
C ALA A 19 21.03 -22.34 -47.81
N VAL A 20 21.10 -22.91 -46.61
CA VAL A 20 21.86 -24.15 -46.34
C VAL A 20 21.25 -25.32 -47.12
N GLU A 21 19.94 -25.52 -47.02
CA GLU A 21 19.25 -26.61 -47.74
C GLU A 21 19.38 -26.49 -49.26
N LEU A 22 19.36 -25.26 -49.79
CA LEU A 22 19.58 -25.01 -51.22
C LEU A 22 21.01 -25.32 -51.66
N LEU A 23 22.01 -25.08 -50.81
CA LEU A 23 23.39 -25.48 -51.08
C LEU A 23 23.54 -26.99 -51.07
N GLU A 24 22.90 -27.70 -50.14
CA GLU A 24 22.89 -29.16 -50.13
C GLU A 24 22.22 -29.73 -51.38
N LEU A 25 21.09 -29.15 -51.81
CA LEU A 25 20.43 -29.52 -53.06
C LEU A 25 21.37 -29.33 -54.26
N ALA A 26 22.05 -28.18 -54.35
CA ALA A 26 22.96 -27.88 -55.44
C ALA A 26 24.23 -28.76 -55.44
N GLY A 27 24.62 -29.29 -54.28
CA GLY A 27 25.75 -30.21 -54.13
C GLY A 27 25.48 -31.64 -54.63
N GLN A 28 24.24 -31.98 -54.99
CA GLN A 28 23.91 -33.31 -55.50
C GLN A 28 24.52 -33.55 -56.89
N ALA A 29 25.05 -34.76 -57.11
CA ALA A 29 25.85 -35.13 -58.29
C ALA A 29 25.20 -34.82 -59.66
N ARG A 30 23.88 -34.72 -59.73
CA ARG A 30 23.12 -34.40 -60.95
C ARG A 30 23.17 -32.94 -61.38
N PHE A 31 23.57 -32.01 -60.50
CA PHE A 31 23.69 -30.59 -60.82
C PHE A 31 25.14 -30.18 -61.19
N GLY A 32 26.04 -31.15 -61.31
CA GLY A 32 27.45 -30.94 -61.68
C GLY A 32 28.36 -30.62 -60.49
N ALA A 33 29.58 -30.14 -60.76
CA ALA A 33 30.54 -29.78 -59.72
C ALA A 33 30.01 -28.62 -58.87
N SER A 34 29.94 -28.82 -57.55
CA SER A 34 29.48 -27.81 -56.60
C SER A 34 30.27 -26.51 -56.78
N ARG A 35 29.57 -25.42 -57.09
CA ARG A 35 30.17 -24.08 -57.09
C ARG A 35 30.46 -23.75 -55.63
N THR A 36 31.72 -23.51 -55.28
CA THR A 36 32.12 -23.06 -53.93
C THR A 36 31.51 -21.68 -53.65
N VAL A 37 30.32 -21.66 -53.06
CA VAL A 37 29.57 -20.47 -52.67
C VAL A 37 29.25 -20.58 -51.18
N GLY A 38 29.59 -19.54 -50.41
CA GLY A 38 29.26 -19.48 -48.98
C GLY A 38 27.78 -19.20 -48.73
N VAL A 39 27.27 -19.64 -47.57
CA VAL A 39 25.87 -19.46 -47.15
C VAL A 39 25.43 -18.00 -47.18
N GLU A 40 26.27 -17.07 -46.71
CA GLU A 40 25.96 -15.62 -46.69
C GLU A 40 25.63 -15.08 -48.08
N ARG A 41 26.36 -15.52 -49.10
CA ARG A 41 26.14 -15.10 -50.49
C ARG A 41 24.84 -15.66 -51.06
N VAL A 42 24.44 -16.85 -50.63
CA VAL A 42 23.13 -17.43 -50.98
C VAL A 42 22.01 -16.67 -50.29
N VAL A 43 22.18 -16.28 -49.03
CA VAL A 43 21.22 -15.40 -48.32
C VAL A 43 21.06 -14.06 -49.03
N THR A 44 22.17 -13.44 -49.49
CA THR A 44 22.11 -12.22 -50.31
C THR A 44 21.33 -12.44 -51.60
N TRP A 45 21.57 -13.56 -52.31
CA TRP A 45 20.80 -13.85 -53.53
C TRP A 45 19.31 -14.08 -53.25
N LEU A 46 18.97 -14.79 -52.18
CA LEU A 46 17.58 -15.02 -51.80
C LEU A 46 16.83 -13.70 -51.57
N THR A 47 17.49 -12.74 -50.95
CA THR A 47 16.90 -11.43 -50.60
C THR A 47 16.89 -10.45 -51.78
N GLU A 48 17.92 -10.42 -52.62
CA GLU A 48 18.03 -9.46 -53.73
C GLU A 48 17.34 -9.91 -55.02
N VAL A 49 17.50 -11.19 -55.39
CA VAL A 49 17.03 -11.74 -56.67
C VAL A 49 15.91 -12.78 -56.50
N GLY A 50 15.63 -13.19 -55.27
CA GLY A 50 14.56 -14.12 -54.95
C GLY A 50 14.94 -15.60 -55.11
N LEU A 51 14.02 -16.47 -54.71
CA LEU A 51 14.24 -17.92 -54.65
C LEU A 51 14.54 -18.55 -56.01
N ALA A 52 13.79 -18.16 -57.05
CA ALA A 52 13.92 -18.71 -58.40
C ALA A 52 15.31 -18.48 -59.00
N ASP A 53 15.76 -17.22 -59.00
CA ASP A 53 17.06 -16.85 -59.56
C ASP A 53 18.21 -17.38 -58.71
N THR A 54 18.01 -17.52 -57.39
CA THR A 54 19.00 -18.15 -56.51
C THR A 54 19.19 -19.62 -56.88
N VAL A 55 18.11 -20.38 -57.04
CA VAL A 55 18.16 -21.78 -57.46
C VAL A 55 18.81 -21.90 -58.83
N HIS A 56 18.48 -21.00 -59.76
CA HIS A 56 19.10 -20.96 -61.09
C HIS A 56 20.62 -20.71 -61.01
N ARG A 57 21.05 -19.77 -60.18
CA ARG A 57 22.48 -19.46 -59.97
C ARG A 57 23.25 -20.60 -59.32
N LEU A 58 22.61 -21.36 -58.44
CA LEU A 58 23.21 -22.49 -57.74
C LEU A 58 23.30 -23.74 -58.62
N THR A 59 22.20 -24.10 -59.29
CA THR A 59 22.07 -25.36 -60.04
C THR A 59 22.39 -25.23 -61.52
N GLY A 60 22.44 -24.01 -62.07
CA GLY A 60 22.61 -23.76 -63.50
C GLY A 60 21.40 -24.12 -64.36
N SER A 61 20.31 -24.61 -63.77
CA SER A 61 19.07 -24.96 -64.49
C SER A 61 17.99 -23.93 -64.25
N ALA A 62 17.26 -23.54 -65.29
CA ALA A 62 16.13 -22.61 -65.20
C ALA A 62 14.77 -23.32 -64.98
N THR A 63 14.76 -24.66 -64.88
CA THR A 63 13.54 -25.50 -65.03
C THR A 63 13.31 -26.47 -63.88
N THR A 64 13.94 -26.27 -62.72
CA THR A 64 13.70 -27.13 -61.56
C THR A 64 12.35 -26.81 -60.93
N ASP A 65 11.38 -27.73 -61.09
CA ASP A 65 10.19 -27.76 -60.26
C ASP A 65 10.62 -27.86 -58.79
N LEU A 66 10.53 -26.80 -57.98
CA LEU A 66 10.94 -26.79 -56.58
C LEU A 66 9.72 -26.78 -55.66
N LEU A 67 9.73 -27.66 -54.65
CA LEU A 67 8.83 -27.67 -53.52
C LEU A 67 9.62 -27.29 -52.27
N VAL A 68 9.33 -26.12 -51.71
CA VAL A 68 9.82 -25.73 -50.39
C VAL A 68 8.79 -26.15 -49.35
N VAL A 69 9.18 -27.04 -48.44
CA VAL A 69 8.35 -27.46 -47.32
C VAL A 69 8.81 -26.70 -46.09
N LEU A 70 7.94 -25.87 -45.52
CA LEU A 70 8.14 -25.30 -44.20
C LEU A 70 7.44 -26.22 -43.20
N ASP A 71 8.23 -27.01 -42.50
CA ASP A 71 7.72 -27.90 -41.46
C ASP A 71 7.62 -27.14 -40.12
N GLN A 72 6.56 -27.40 -39.35
CA GLN A 72 6.23 -26.70 -38.10
C GLN A 72 6.12 -25.18 -38.29
N ALA A 73 5.33 -24.76 -39.27
CA ALA A 73 5.15 -23.35 -39.61
C ALA A 73 4.53 -22.51 -38.48
N GLU A 74 3.94 -23.13 -37.44
CA GLU A 74 3.49 -22.42 -36.24
C GLU A 74 4.62 -21.62 -35.59
N ALA A 75 5.89 -22.05 -35.71
CA ALA A 75 7.04 -21.33 -35.18
C ALA A 75 7.24 -19.95 -35.84
N LEU A 76 6.66 -19.72 -37.01
CA LEU A 76 6.71 -18.41 -37.68
C LEU A 76 5.92 -17.33 -36.91
N LEU A 77 4.97 -17.72 -36.05
CA LEU A 77 4.19 -16.81 -35.22
C LEU A 77 5.03 -16.15 -34.12
N ASP A 78 6.08 -16.84 -33.68
CA ASP A 78 6.97 -16.39 -32.61
C ASP A 78 8.23 -15.68 -33.15
N LEU A 79 8.38 -15.57 -34.47
CA LEU A 79 9.55 -14.91 -35.08
C LEU A 79 9.50 -13.38 -34.91
N PRO A 80 10.66 -12.73 -34.74
CA PRO A 80 10.75 -11.27 -34.81
C PRO A 80 10.22 -10.75 -36.15
N GLU A 81 9.51 -9.63 -36.12
CA GLU A 81 8.88 -9.05 -37.31
C GLU A 81 9.87 -8.81 -38.48
N GLY A 82 11.10 -8.39 -38.17
CA GLY A 82 12.15 -8.20 -39.17
C GLY A 82 12.55 -9.47 -39.91
N ASP A 83 12.62 -10.61 -39.23
CA ASP A 83 12.99 -11.89 -39.84
C ASP A 83 11.82 -12.45 -40.67
N LEU A 84 10.59 -12.27 -40.20
CA LEU A 84 9.39 -12.69 -40.93
C LEU A 84 9.21 -11.87 -42.21
N THR A 85 9.36 -10.54 -42.13
CA THR A 85 9.26 -9.64 -43.28
C THR A 85 10.39 -9.82 -44.30
N ALA A 86 11.55 -10.35 -43.89
CA ALA A 86 12.60 -10.77 -44.81
C ALA A 86 12.29 -12.11 -45.50
N LEU A 87 11.68 -13.07 -44.79
CA LEU A 87 11.40 -14.41 -45.30
C LEU A 87 10.22 -14.44 -46.29
N LEU A 88 9.10 -13.79 -45.94
CA LEU A 88 7.85 -13.93 -46.68
C LEU A 88 7.95 -13.50 -48.16
N PRO A 89 8.63 -12.39 -48.52
CA PRO A 89 8.81 -12.01 -49.92
C PRO A 89 9.61 -13.02 -50.75
N VAL A 90 10.54 -13.75 -50.10
CA VAL A 90 11.37 -14.78 -50.77
C VAL A 90 10.53 -16.00 -51.12
N LEU A 91 9.66 -16.44 -50.20
CA LEU A 91 8.84 -17.64 -50.36
C LEU A 91 7.53 -17.38 -51.12
N PHE A 92 6.96 -16.19 -50.95
CA PHE A 92 5.67 -15.79 -51.49
C PHE A 92 5.79 -14.50 -52.32
N PRO A 93 6.58 -14.52 -53.42
CA PRO A 93 6.75 -13.35 -54.26
C PRO A 93 5.44 -12.95 -54.93
N SER A 94 5.24 -11.64 -55.17
CA SER A 94 4.02 -11.11 -55.80
C SER A 94 3.75 -11.66 -57.20
N ARG A 95 4.80 -12.12 -57.90
CA ARG A 95 4.70 -12.87 -59.17
C ARG A 95 5.06 -14.32 -58.91
N ARG A 96 4.10 -15.23 -59.15
CA ARG A 96 4.35 -16.67 -59.05
C ARG A 96 5.33 -17.11 -60.12
N THR A 97 6.41 -17.76 -59.71
CA THR A 97 7.34 -18.43 -60.61
C THR A 97 6.78 -19.80 -60.98
N ALA A 98 6.71 -20.11 -62.27
CA ALA A 98 6.32 -21.44 -62.73
C ALA A 98 7.30 -22.50 -62.18
N GLY A 99 6.76 -23.64 -61.72
CA GLY A 99 7.55 -24.73 -61.13
C GLY A 99 7.85 -24.59 -59.63
N MET A 100 7.60 -23.43 -59.01
CA MET A 100 7.85 -23.25 -57.57
C MET A 100 6.58 -23.39 -56.73
N ARG A 101 6.63 -24.21 -55.69
CA ARG A 101 5.54 -24.45 -54.74
C ARG A 101 6.08 -24.34 -53.32
N VAL A 102 5.25 -23.81 -52.43
CA VAL A 102 5.51 -23.81 -50.99
C VAL A 102 4.43 -24.63 -50.31
N LEU A 103 4.85 -25.59 -49.48
CA LEU A 103 3.98 -26.38 -48.61
C LEU A 103 4.28 -25.97 -47.17
N LEU A 104 3.25 -25.56 -46.44
CA LEU A 104 3.32 -25.24 -45.02
C LEU A 104 2.69 -26.40 -44.25
N THR A 105 3.37 -26.93 -43.24
CA THR A 105 2.72 -27.77 -42.23
C THR A 105 2.40 -26.88 -41.03
N LEU A 106 1.14 -26.86 -40.62
CA LEU A 106 0.67 -26.05 -39.49
C LEU A 106 -0.28 -26.90 -38.67
N ARG A 107 -0.06 -26.96 -37.36
CA ARG A 107 -0.98 -27.67 -36.47
C ARG A 107 -2.33 -26.93 -36.37
N ALA A 108 -3.42 -27.71 -36.24
CA ALA A 108 -4.77 -27.18 -36.25
C ALA A 108 -5.06 -26.15 -35.13
N ASP A 109 -4.43 -26.32 -33.97
CA ASP A 109 -4.54 -25.42 -32.80
C ASP A 109 -3.90 -24.03 -33.02
N PHE A 110 -3.07 -23.87 -34.05
CA PHE A 110 -2.44 -22.60 -34.40
C PHE A 110 -3.07 -21.90 -35.61
N ILE A 111 -4.10 -22.50 -36.24
CA ILE A 111 -4.75 -21.93 -37.43
C ILE A 111 -5.35 -20.55 -37.13
N ASP A 112 -6.07 -20.40 -36.01
CA ASP A 112 -6.73 -19.13 -35.66
C ASP A 112 -5.72 -18.00 -35.44
N ALA A 113 -4.61 -18.32 -34.76
CA ALA A 113 -3.51 -17.38 -34.55
C ALA A 113 -2.87 -16.98 -35.88
N ALA A 114 -2.61 -17.95 -36.77
CA ALA A 114 -1.97 -17.69 -38.07
C ALA A 114 -2.86 -16.90 -39.03
N LEU A 115 -4.18 -17.12 -39.01
CA LEU A 115 -5.13 -16.34 -39.80
C LEU A 115 -5.29 -14.90 -39.30
N SER A 116 -5.15 -14.70 -37.98
CA SER A 116 -5.26 -13.38 -37.34
C SER A 116 -3.98 -12.55 -37.43
N HIS A 117 -2.85 -13.18 -37.80
CA HIS A 117 -1.55 -12.54 -37.87
C HIS A 117 -1.43 -11.63 -39.09
N GLU A 118 -0.94 -10.39 -38.90
CA GLU A 118 -0.88 -9.33 -39.92
C GLU A 118 -0.17 -9.79 -41.22
N HIS A 119 1.01 -10.40 -41.08
CA HIS A 119 1.83 -10.84 -42.22
C HIS A 119 1.48 -12.24 -42.77
N LEU A 120 1.12 -13.21 -41.91
CA LEU A 120 0.87 -14.61 -42.32
C LEU A 120 -0.55 -14.84 -42.84
N GLY A 121 -1.56 -14.15 -42.31
CA GLY A 121 -2.96 -14.28 -42.74
C GLY A 121 -3.15 -14.04 -44.25
N PRO A 122 -2.58 -12.96 -44.83
CA PRO A 122 -2.63 -12.71 -46.27
C PRO A 122 -2.01 -13.81 -47.12
N VAL A 123 -0.92 -14.42 -46.66
CA VAL A 123 -0.22 -15.50 -47.37
C VAL A 123 -1.05 -16.79 -47.35
N LEU A 124 -1.58 -17.17 -46.19
CA LEU A 124 -2.43 -18.36 -46.04
C LEU A 124 -3.70 -18.26 -46.89
N LYS A 125 -4.28 -17.05 -47.01
CA LYS A 125 -5.47 -16.79 -47.84
C LYS A 125 -5.24 -17.06 -49.34
N GLN A 126 -4.00 -16.96 -49.82
CA GLN A 126 -3.66 -17.20 -51.23
C GLN A 126 -3.42 -18.68 -51.57
N GLY A 127 -3.28 -19.52 -50.54
CA GLY A 127 -3.01 -20.95 -50.65
C GLY A 127 -4.26 -21.82 -50.56
N ALA A 128 -4.07 -23.13 -50.78
CA ALA A 128 -5.09 -24.13 -50.51
C ALA A 128 -4.76 -24.81 -49.17
N VAL A 129 -5.74 -24.88 -48.27
CA VAL A 129 -5.61 -25.57 -46.98
C VAL A 129 -6.07 -27.02 -47.16
N LEU A 130 -5.20 -27.96 -46.82
CA LEU A 130 -5.53 -29.39 -46.81
C LEU A 130 -5.59 -29.89 -45.36
N PRO A 131 -6.79 -30.15 -44.80
CA PRO A 131 -6.90 -30.70 -43.46
C PRO A 131 -6.39 -32.14 -43.44
N LEU A 132 -5.42 -32.42 -42.56
CA LEU A 132 -4.93 -33.77 -42.30
C LEU A 132 -5.68 -34.35 -41.10
N THR A 133 -6.59 -35.27 -41.36
CA THR A 133 -7.27 -36.02 -40.31
C THR A 133 -6.36 -37.12 -39.76
N PRO A 134 -6.64 -37.65 -38.55
CA PRO A 134 -5.96 -38.85 -38.06
C PRO A 134 -5.98 -39.98 -39.10
N MET A 135 -4.91 -40.78 -39.13
CA MET A 135 -4.81 -41.91 -40.06
C MET A 135 -5.93 -42.92 -39.79
N THR A 136 -6.53 -43.41 -40.86
CA THR A 136 -7.41 -44.58 -40.80
C THR A 136 -6.61 -45.83 -40.42
N ARG A 137 -7.32 -46.87 -39.95
CA ARG A 137 -6.69 -48.15 -39.58
C ARG A 137 -5.93 -48.77 -40.77
N GLU A 138 -6.45 -48.61 -41.99
CA GLU A 138 -5.85 -49.10 -43.23
C GLU A 138 -4.58 -48.33 -43.59
N GLN A 139 -4.59 -47.00 -43.44
CA GLN A 139 -3.40 -46.17 -43.63
C GLN A 139 -2.33 -46.52 -42.60
N LEU A 140 -2.71 -46.71 -41.33
CA LEU A 140 -1.80 -47.12 -40.28
C LEU A 140 -1.22 -48.51 -40.55
N ARG A 141 -2.04 -49.43 -41.07
CA ARG A 141 -1.56 -50.75 -41.53
C ARG A 141 -0.52 -50.60 -42.62
N ALA A 142 -0.74 -49.75 -43.62
CA ALA A 142 0.22 -49.50 -44.68
C ALA A 142 1.53 -48.90 -44.15
N VAL A 143 1.47 -48.01 -43.17
CA VAL A 143 2.66 -47.47 -42.47
C VAL A 143 3.47 -48.59 -41.80
N ILE A 144 2.80 -49.60 -41.24
CA ILE A 144 3.46 -50.75 -40.59
C ILE A 144 4.03 -51.71 -41.65
N THR A 145 3.26 -52.10 -42.66
CA THR A 145 3.64 -53.21 -43.56
C THR A 145 4.52 -52.76 -44.72
N CYS A 146 4.21 -51.65 -45.38
CA CYS A 146 4.89 -51.26 -46.63
C CYS A 146 6.40 -51.05 -46.50
N PRO A 147 6.96 -50.54 -45.38
CA PRO A 147 8.41 -50.47 -45.20
C PRO A 147 9.07 -51.86 -45.20
N VAL A 148 8.46 -52.84 -44.54
CA VAL A 148 8.96 -54.21 -44.45
C VAL A 148 8.80 -54.95 -45.78
N ASP A 149 7.69 -54.74 -46.48
CA ASP A 149 7.43 -55.36 -47.79
C ASP A 149 8.48 -55.01 -48.86
N ARG A 150 9.20 -53.89 -48.67
CA ARG A 150 10.29 -53.44 -49.55
C ARG A 150 11.63 -54.13 -49.27
N VAL A 151 11.75 -54.85 -48.15
CA VAL A 151 13.00 -55.52 -47.75
C VAL A 151 12.85 -57.03 -47.96
N PRO A 152 13.56 -57.62 -48.95
CA PRO A 152 13.51 -59.05 -49.18
C PRO A 152 13.93 -59.86 -47.94
N GLY A 153 13.16 -60.91 -47.63
CA GLY A 153 13.49 -61.83 -46.54
C GLY A 153 13.11 -61.35 -45.13
N VAL A 154 12.49 -60.17 -44.99
CA VAL A 154 11.97 -59.70 -43.70
C VAL A 154 10.44 -59.77 -43.68
N SER A 155 9.85 -60.30 -42.61
CA SER A 155 8.40 -60.40 -42.46
C SER A 155 7.94 -60.35 -41.00
N TYR A 156 6.71 -59.89 -40.80
CA TYR A 156 6.02 -60.00 -39.52
C TYR A 156 5.53 -61.42 -39.27
N GLU A 157 5.59 -61.86 -38.01
CA GLU A 157 4.88 -63.08 -37.62
C GLU A 157 3.36 -62.96 -37.80
N PRO A 158 2.66 -64.07 -38.11
CA PRO A 158 1.21 -64.07 -38.31
C PRO A 158 0.48 -63.45 -37.11
N GLY A 159 -0.41 -62.50 -37.39
CA GLY A 159 -1.24 -61.84 -36.37
C GLY A 159 -0.58 -60.67 -35.65
N LEU A 160 0.75 -60.48 -35.75
CA LEU A 160 1.45 -59.38 -35.07
C LEU A 160 0.96 -58.00 -35.51
N VAL A 161 0.84 -57.78 -36.83
CA VAL A 161 0.34 -56.50 -37.38
C VAL A 161 -1.06 -56.17 -36.86
N ARG A 162 -1.95 -57.18 -36.76
CA ARG A 162 -3.31 -56.98 -36.22
C ARG A 162 -3.26 -56.52 -34.76
N ARG A 163 -2.40 -57.13 -33.95
CA ARG A 163 -2.23 -56.79 -32.54
C ARG A 163 -1.63 -55.40 -32.34
N ILE A 164 -0.62 -55.04 -33.13
CA ILE A 164 -0.05 -53.67 -33.15
C ILE A 164 -1.15 -52.64 -33.47
N LEU A 165 -2.01 -52.92 -34.46
CA LEU A 165 -3.12 -52.03 -34.81
C LEU A 165 -4.22 -51.97 -33.75
N GLU A 166 -4.44 -53.05 -32.99
CA GLU A 166 -5.38 -53.05 -31.85
C GLU A 166 -4.83 -52.19 -30.71
N ASP A 167 -3.56 -52.37 -30.36
CA ASP A 167 -2.91 -51.64 -29.27
C ASP A 167 -2.66 -50.15 -29.59
N ALA A 168 -2.41 -49.80 -30.86
CA ALA A 168 -2.27 -48.40 -31.29
C ALA A 168 -3.59 -47.62 -31.21
N GLY A 169 -4.73 -48.31 -31.32
CA GLY A 169 -6.06 -47.70 -31.26
C GLY A 169 -6.26 -46.55 -32.27
N SER A 170 -7.10 -45.59 -31.89
CA SER A 170 -7.33 -44.33 -32.60
C SER A 170 -6.93 -43.11 -31.77
N GLU A 171 -6.13 -43.31 -30.71
CA GLU A 171 -5.76 -42.24 -29.80
C GLU A 171 -4.74 -41.26 -30.45
N PRO A 172 -4.90 -39.94 -30.23
CA PRO A 172 -3.90 -38.97 -30.64
C PRO A 172 -2.54 -39.29 -30.03
N GLY A 173 -1.48 -39.31 -30.85
CA GLY A 173 -0.11 -39.58 -30.39
C GLY A 173 0.36 -41.05 -30.48
N ALA A 174 -0.42 -41.93 -31.11
CA ALA A 174 -0.04 -43.33 -31.35
C ALA A 174 1.17 -43.50 -32.30
N LEU A 175 1.40 -42.56 -33.23
CA LEU A 175 2.45 -42.69 -34.25
C LEU A 175 3.88 -42.69 -33.68
N PRO A 176 4.27 -41.79 -32.75
CA PRO A 176 5.55 -41.90 -32.06
C PRO A 176 5.75 -43.22 -31.33
N LEU A 177 4.76 -43.68 -30.57
CA LEU A 177 4.80 -44.96 -29.85
C LEU A 177 4.98 -46.13 -30.82
N LEU A 178 4.23 -46.11 -31.92
CA LEU A 178 4.35 -47.07 -33.00
C LEU A 178 5.75 -47.07 -33.61
N SER A 179 6.32 -45.89 -33.91
CA SER A 179 7.67 -45.78 -34.46
C SER A 179 8.74 -46.40 -33.55
N PHE A 180 8.57 -46.24 -32.23
CA PHE A 180 9.46 -46.82 -31.23
C PHE A 180 9.35 -48.35 -31.22
N VAL A 181 8.12 -48.89 -31.17
CA VAL A 181 7.90 -50.34 -31.21
C VAL A 181 8.41 -50.97 -32.49
N LEU A 182 8.13 -50.38 -33.65
CA LEU A 182 8.57 -50.93 -34.93
C LEU A 182 10.09 -50.96 -35.05
N ARG A 183 10.77 -49.93 -34.52
CA ARG A 183 12.24 -49.92 -34.43
C ARG A 183 12.77 -51.01 -33.51
N HIS A 184 12.18 -51.15 -32.32
CA HIS A 184 12.60 -52.19 -31.37
C HIS A 184 12.40 -53.60 -31.94
N LEU A 185 11.26 -53.86 -32.60
CA LEU A 185 11.01 -55.11 -33.31
C LEU A 185 12.06 -55.37 -34.38
N TRP A 186 12.44 -54.32 -35.13
CA TRP A 186 13.47 -54.40 -36.17
C TRP A 186 14.86 -54.71 -35.60
N GLU A 187 15.23 -54.12 -34.46
CA GLU A 187 16.50 -54.37 -33.78
C GLU A 187 16.58 -55.78 -33.17
N GLU A 188 15.46 -56.28 -32.62
CA GLU A 188 15.32 -57.62 -32.04
C GLU A 188 14.99 -58.71 -33.08
N GLN A 189 14.94 -58.37 -34.38
CA GLN A 189 14.60 -59.33 -35.41
C GLN A 189 15.63 -60.48 -35.45
N SER A 190 15.15 -61.70 -35.70
CA SER A 190 16.04 -62.86 -35.84
C SER A 190 15.60 -63.71 -37.03
N GLY A 191 16.55 -63.97 -37.94
CA GLY A 191 16.26 -64.68 -39.19
C GLY A 191 15.27 -63.96 -40.11
N GLY A 192 15.26 -62.61 -40.09
CA GLY A 192 14.32 -61.81 -40.89
C GLY A 192 12.87 -61.89 -40.39
N ARG A 193 12.64 -62.29 -39.13
CA ARG A 193 11.30 -62.37 -38.56
C ARG A 193 11.14 -61.37 -37.42
N LEU A 194 10.15 -60.49 -37.55
CA LEU A 194 9.67 -59.59 -36.51
C LEU A 194 8.66 -60.38 -35.65
N ARG A 195 9.04 -60.71 -34.41
CA ARG A 195 8.35 -61.73 -33.60
C ARG A 195 7.32 -61.18 -32.62
N VAL A 196 6.27 -61.95 -32.37
CA VAL A 196 5.26 -61.65 -31.34
C VAL A 196 5.88 -61.66 -29.94
N GLU A 197 6.80 -62.58 -29.67
CA GLU A 197 7.50 -62.67 -28.38
C GLU A 197 8.27 -61.38 -28.05
N ALA A 198 8.97 -60.81 -29.05
CA ALA A 198 9.68 -59.54 -28.89
C ALA A 198 8.69 -58.39 -28.63
N TYR A 199 7.55 -58.39 -29.32
CA TYR A 199 6.48 -57.41 -29.10
C TYR A 199 5.83 -57.49 -27.71
N GLU A 200 5.59 -58.70 -27.20
CA GLU A 200 5.01 -58.91 -25.86
C GLU A 200 6.00 -58.57 -24.75
N ARG A 201 7.27 -58.92 -24.93
CA ARG A 201 8.35 -58.47 -24.03
C ARG A 201 8.49 -56.95 -24.07
N ALA A 202 8.27 -56.36 -25.24
CA ALA A 202 8.13 -54.93 -25.43
C ALA A 202 6.83 -54.36 -24.82
N GLY A 203 5.92 -55.19 -24.29
CA GLY A 203 4.68 -54.78 -23.63
C GLY A 203 3.74 -53.98 -24.53
N GLY A 204 3.79 -54.23 -25.83
CA GLY A 204 2.96 -53.58 -26.84
C GLY A 204 3.29 -52.11 -27.11
N VAL A 205 2.40 -51.43 -27.85
CA VAL A 205 2.58 -50.04 -28.30
C VAL A 205 2.85 -49.07 -27.14
N SER A 206 2.00 -49.07 -26.11
CA SER A 206 2.16 -48.16 -24.96
C SER A 206 3.23 -48.62 -23.96
N GLY A 207 3.51 -49.92 -23.88
CA GLY A 207 4.47 -50.45 -22.91
C GLY A 207 5.93 -50.29 -23.29
N ALA A 208 6.25 -50.25 -24.59
CA ALA A 208 7.63 -50.20 -25.06
C ALA A 208 8.31 -48.88 -24.71
N LEU A 209 7.68 -47.76 -25.05
CA LEU A 209 8.23 -46.43 -24.72
C LEU A 209 8.30 -46.22 -23.21
N ARG A 210 7.28 -46.68 -22.47
CA ARG A 210 7.26 -46.65 -21.01
C ARG A 210 8.48 -47.34 -20.40
N ARG A 211 8.73 -48.60 -20.76
CA ARG A 211 9.85 -49.36 -20.18
C ARG A 211 11.19 -48.74 -20.57
N HIS A 212 11.35 -48.34 -21.82
CA HIS A 212 12.56 -47.66 -22.29
C HIS A 212 12.86 -46.39 -21.49
N ALA A 213 11.85 -45.54 -21.30
CA ALA A 213 12.00 -44.32 -20.51
C ALA A 213 12.32 -44.59 -19.03
N GLU A 214 11.71 -45.62 -18.42
CA GLU A 214 11.98 -46.04 -17.04
C GLU A 214 13.34 -46.75 -16.88
N GLU A 215 13.83 -47.44 -17.90
CA GLU A 215 15.17 -48.02 -17.95
C GLU A 215 16.23 -46.92 -18.04
N ALA A 216 16.05 -45.94 -18.92
CA ALA A 216 16.91 -44.77 -18.99
C ALA A 216 16.93 -44.01 -17.66
N TRP A 217 15.76 -43.82 -17.02
CA TRP A 217 15.68 -43.19 -15.70
C TRP A 217 16.51 -43.94 -14.65
N ARG A 218 16.32 -45.27 -14.52
CA ARG A 218 17.09 -46.11 -13.59
C ARG A 218 18.58 -46.19 -13.91
N LYS A 219 18.97 -46.03 -15.18
CA LYS A 219 20.36 -46.07 -15.62
C LYS A 219 21.10 -44.77 -15.28
N TYR A 220 20.52 -43.61 -15.57
CA TYR A 220 21.23 -42.33 -15.48
C TYR A 220 21.03 -41.56 -14.18
N VAL A 221 19.90 -41.72 -13.49
CA VAL A 221 19.62 -40.95 -12.26
C VAL A 221 20.44 -41.46 -11.06
N PRO A 222 20.54 -42.78 -10.80
CA PRO A 222 21.37 -43.33 -9.72
C PRO A 222 22.88 -43.31 -10.04
N ALA A 223 23.28 -43.46 -11.31
CA ALA A 223 24.71 -43.44 -11.70
C ALA A 223 25.40 -42.08 -11.40
N MET A 224 24.61 -41.03 -11.18
CA MET A 224 25.11 -39.70 -10.80
C MET A 224 25.53 -39.62 -9.32
N THR A 225 25.11 -40.59 -8.50
CA THR A 225 25.53 -40.73 -7.09
C THR A 225 26.92 -41.35 -6.99
N GLU A 226 27.32 -42.19 -7.95
CA GLU A 226 28.62 -42.87 -7.97
C GLU A 226 29.69 -42.12 -8.81
N ALA A 227 29.31 -41.49 -9.94
CA ALA A 227 30.24 -40.80 -10.83
C ALA A 227 30.82 -39.47 -10.27
N GLY A 228 30.50 -39.09 -9.03
CA GLY A 228 31.15 -38.00 -8.31
C GLY A 228 32.56 -38.34 -7.80
N SER A 229 33.03 -39.59 -7.95
CA SER A 229 34.31 -40.07 -7.41
C SER A 229 35.56 -39.67 -8.21
N ASP A 230 35.43 -39.32 -9.49
CA ASP A 230 36.59 -39.35 -10.41
C ASP A 230 37.21 -37.97 -10.71
N LEU A 231 36.76 -36.90 -10.06
CA LEU A 231 37.38 -35.58 -10.20
C LEU A 231 37.94 -35.09 -8.87
N SER A 232 39.26 -35.08 -8.81
CA SER A 232 40.09 -34.43 -7.79
C SER A 232 39.66 -32.97 -7.59
N GLY A 233 38.88 -32.69 -6.55
CA GLY A 233 38.53 -31.33 -6.15
C GLY A 233 37.19 -31.23 -5.41
N ALA A 234 37.18 -31.60 -4.13
CA ALA A 234 36.31 -31.04 -3.09
C ALA A 234 34.83 -30.72 -3.45
N ALA A 235 34.10 -31.62 -4.10
CA ALA A 235 32.66 -31.52 -4.23
C ALA A 235 31.98 -32.64 -3.43
N GLU A 236 31.16 -32.26 -2.46
CA GLU A 236 30.34 -33.14 -1.63
C GLU A 236 29.59 -34.16 -2.49
N ILE A 237 29.60 -35.42 -2.05
CA ILE A 237 28.76 -36.48 -2.60
C ILE A 237 27.31 -35.98 -2.50
N PRO A 238 26.60 -35.74 -3.61
CA PRO A 238 25.22 -35.30 -3.54
C PRO A 238 24.40 -36.38 -2.86
N ASP A 239 23.57 -35.99 -1.88
CA ASP A 239 22.56 -36.87 -1.30
C ASP A 239 21.78 -37.56 -2.46
N PRO A 240 21.60 -38.89 -2.45
CA PRO A 240 20.78 -39.60 -3.43
C PRO A 240 19.43 -38.92 -3.72
N ASN A 241 18.81 -38.31 -2.70
CA ASN A 241 17.57 -37.56 -2.85
C ASN A 241 17.71 -36.29 -3.69
N GLU A 242 18.89 -35.65 -3.67
CA GLU A 242 19.15 -34.44 -4.43
C GLU A 242 19.31 -34.74 -5.93
N ALA A 243 19.95 -35.85 -6.30
CA ALA A 243 20.06 -36.30 -7.68
C ALA A 243 18.68 -36.59 -8.30
N VAL A 244 17.83 -37.30 -7.58
CA VAL A 244 16.43 -37.57 -7.98
C VAL A 244 15.64 -36.27 -8.10
N THR A 245 15.77 -35.36 -7.14
CA THR A 245 15.11 -34.05 -7.17
C THR A 245 15.52 -33.23 -8.40
N ARG A 246 16.82 -33.18 -8.72
CA ARG A 246 17.33 -32.50 -9.92
C ARG A 246 16.79 -33.11 -11.21
N ALA A 247 16.72 -34.44 -11.28
CA ALA A 247 16.16 -35.14 -12.44
C ALA A 247 14.66 -34.86 -12.62
N ARG A 248 13.87 -34.85 -11.53
CA ARG A 248 12.45 -34.46 -11.55
C ARG A 248 12.29 -33.00 -12.01
N ARG A 249 13.13 -32.08 -11.52
CA ARG A 249 13.14 -30.67 -11.95
C ARG A 249 13.51 -30.49 -13.43
N LEU A 250 14.42 -31.30 -13.99
CA LEU A 250 14.68 -31.33 -15.43
C LEU A 250 13.41 -31.69 -16.21
N LEU A 251 12.74 -32.77 -15.81
CA LEU A 251 11.49 -33.22 -16.42
C LEU A 251 10.39 -32.14 -16.36
N ALA A 252 10.22 -31.48 -15.21
CA ALA A 252 9.30 -30.35 -15.07
C ALA A 252 9.68 -29.16 -15.97
N GLY A 253 10.97 -28.91 -16.19
CA GLY A 253 11.47 -27.87 -17.09
C GLY A 253 11.12 -28.09 -18.57
N LEU A 254 10.95 -29.34 -18.98
CA LEU A 254 10.65 -29.77 -20.35
C LEU A 254 9.16 -29.75 -20.70
N VAL A 255 8.30 -29.36 -19.75
CA VAL A 255 6.84 -29.37 -19.90
C VAL A 255 6.26 -27.98 -19.62
N ARG A 256 5.22 -27.61 -20.36
CA ARG A 256 4.37 -26.45 -20.10
C ARG A 256 2.91 -26.87 -20.03
N VAL A 257 2.13 -26.13 -19.27
CA VAL A 257 0.67 -26.29 -19.20
C VAL A 257 0.01 -25.04 -19.73
N VAL A 258 -1.16 -25.17 -20.36
CA VAL A 258 -1.93 -24.02 -20.84
C VAL A 258 -2.94 -23.64 -19.75
N PRO A 259 -2.85 -22.44 -19.14
CA PRO A 259 -3.75 -22.01 -18.08
C PRO A 259 -5.22 -22.07 -18.51
N GLY A 260 -6.10 -22.59 -17.65
CA GLY A 260 -7.56 -22.56 -17.82
C GLY A 260 -8.16 -23.48 -18.91
N SER A 261 -7.34 -24.14 -19.73
CA SER A 261 -7.84 -24.91 -20.89
C SER A 261 -8.22 -26.36 -20.60
N GLY A 262 -7.83 -26.91 -19.45
CA GLY A 262 -7.92 -28.36 -19.20
C GLY A 262 -7.15 -29.21 -20.22
N ALA A 263 -6.38 -28.58 -21.11
CA ALA A 263 -5.64 -29.24 -22.17
C ALA A 263 -4.51 -30.09 -21.56
N PRO A 264 -4.15 -31.20 -22.23
CA PRO A 264 -2.98 -31.97 -21.85
C PRO A 264 -1.73 -31.08 -21.82
N ALA A 265 -0.79 -31.40 -20.94
CA ALA A 265 0.48 -30.71 -20.89
C ALA A 265 1.22 -30.87 -22.23
N LEU A 266 2.00 -29.84 -22.58
CA LEU A 266 2.72 -29.73 -23.84
C LEU A 266 4.23 -29.73 -23.59
N ARG A 267 5.02 -30.16 -24.56
CA ARG A 267 6.48 -30.06 -24.50
C ARG A 267 6.92 -28.60 -24.56
N ARG A 268 8.02 -28.32 -23.88
CA ARG A 268 8.67 -27.00 -23.78
C ARG A 268 10.15 -27.17 -24.10
N VAL A 269 10.70 -26.17 -24.79
CA VAL A 269 12.14 -26.03 -25.00
C VAL A 269 12.76 -25.48 -23.71
N LEU A 270 13.77 -26.17 -23.19
CA LEU A 270 14.52 -25.78 -22.00
C LEU A 270 15.94 -25.40 -22.42
N THR A 271 16.37 -24.16 -22.14
CA THR A 271 17.72 -23.69 -22.49
C THR A 271 18.77 -24.26 -21.53
N ARG A 272 20.04 -24.35 -21.97
CA ARG A 272 21.16 -24.76 -21.09
C ARG A 272 21.32 -23.83 -19.88
N ALA A 273 21.08 -22.53 -20.07
CA ALA A 273 21.13 -21.54 -19.00
C ALA A 273 20.06 -21.82 -17.92
N GLU A 274 18.80 -22.07 -18.33
CA GLU A 274 17.72 -22.42 -17.40
C GLU A 274 17.90 -23.79 -16.74
N ALA A 275 18.43 -24.77 -17.48
CA ALA A 275 18.72 -26.09 -16.93
C ALA A 275 19.88 -26.04 -15.91
N GLY A 276 20.90 -25.23 -16.15
CA GLY A 276 22.15 -25.31 -15.40
C GLY A 276 22.92 -26.61 -15.65
N GLU A 277 24.19 -26.63 -15.28
CA GLU A 277 25.13 -27.63 -15.78
C GLU A 277 24.81 -29.07 -15.36
N HIS A 278 24.32 -29.26 -14.12
CA HIS A 278 23.98 -30.60 -13.62
C HIS A 278 22.78 -31.22 -14.36
N ARG A 279 21.69 -30.46 -14.53
CA ARG A 279 20.51 -30.95 -15.27
C ARG A 279 20.81 -31.08 -16.76
N TRP A 280 21.67 -30.21 -17.32
CA TRP A 280 22.11 -30.31 -18.71
C TRP A 280 22.85 -31.62 -19.00
N ARG A 281 23.80 -32.04 -18.14
CA ARG A 281 24.49 -33.34 -18.31
C ARG A 281 23.54 -34.52 -18.32
N LEU A 282 22.50 -34.50 -17.48
CA LEU A 282 21.46 -35.51 -17.48
C LEU A 282 20.63 -35.45 -18.77
N ALA A 283 20.29 -34.25 -19.24
CA ALA A 283 19.58 -34.05 -20.49
C ALA A 283 20.35 -34.60 -21.70
N VAL A 284 21.68 -34.42 -21.74
CA VAL A 284 22.57 -35.01 -22.76
C VAL A 284 22.53 -36.54 -22.72
N SER A 285 22.46 -37.13 -21.53
CA SER A 285 22.38 -38.59 -21.37
C SER A 285 21.07 -39.14 -21.93
N PHE A 286 19.94 -38.50 -21.64
CA PHE A 286 18.63 -38.87 -22.21
C PHE A 286 18.50 -38.55 -23.70
N ALA A 287 19.31 -37.64 -24.24
CA ALA A 287 19.41 -37.36 -25.67
C ALA A 287 20.41 -38.25 -26.41
N GLY A 288 21.13 -39.11 -25.68
CA GLY A 288 22.11 -40.04 -26.24
C GLY A 288 21.52 -40.92 -27.35
N LYS A 289 22.39 -41.43 -28.22
CA LYS A 289 21.99 -42.23 -29.40
C LYS A 289 21.13 -43.45 -29.04
N ASP A 290 21.37 -44.03 -27.88
CA ASP A 290 20.68 -45.23 -27.40
C ASP A 290 19.31 -44.90 -26.82
N GLU A 291 19.16 -43.72 -26.19
CA GLU A 291 17.94 -43.37 -25.46
C GLU A 291 16.94 -42.57 -26.32
N ARG A 292 17.41 -41.50 -27.00
CA ARG A 292 16.59 -40.63 -27.86
C ARG A 292 15.26 -40.16 -27.24
N LEU A 293 15.23 -40.00 -25.91
CA LEU A 293 14.06 -39.51 -25.18
C LEU A 293 13.96 -37.98 -25.27
N LEU A 294 15.12 -37.32 -25.34
CA LEU A 294 15.26 -35.88 -25.52
C LEU A 294 15.95 -35.57 -26.85
N VAL A 295 15.71 -34.36 -27.35
CA VAL A 295 16.39 -33.82 -28.54
C VAL A 295 17.13 -32.57 -28.14
N LEU A 296 18.44 -32.57 -28.36
CA LEU A 296 19.30 -31.40 -28.19
C LEU A 296 19.25 -30.54 -29.47
N HIS A 297 19.21 -29.24 -29.26
CA HIS A 297 19.25 -28.20 -30.29
C HIS A 297 20.37 -27.20 -29.95
N GLY A 298 20.92 -26.55 -30.95
CA GLY A 298 22.03 -25.59 -30.79
C GLY A 298 23.42 -26.19 -31.00
N GLY A 299 24.46 -25.35 -30.87
CA GLY A 299 25.84 -25.69 -31.24
C GLY A 299 26.69 -24.42 -31.45
N ALA A 300 27.85 -24.52 -32.10
CA ALA A 300 28.78 -23.40 -32.28
C ALA A 300 28.09 -22.11 -32.80
N GLY A 301 27.84 -21.15 -31.90
CA GLY A 301 27.19 -19.86 -32.19
C GLY A 301 25.68 -19.77 -31.96
N VAL A 302 24.99 -20.86 -31.58
CA VAL A 302 23.54 -20.88 -31.29
C VAL A 302 23.29 -21.38 -29.86
N PRO A 303 22.41 -20.74 -29.07
CA PRO A 303 22.11 -21.18 -27.71
C PRO A 303 21.68 -22.64 -27.67
N GLU A 304 22.33 -23.43 -26.82
CA GLU A 304 21.98 -24.82 -26.63
C GLU A 304 20.66 -24.95 -25.85
N SER A 305 19.79 -25.85 -26.34
CA SER A 305 18.51 -26.15 -25.71
C SER A 305 18.11 -27.60 -25.87
N VAL A 306 17.16 -28.05 -25.07
CA VAL A 306 16.67 -29.43 -25.04
C VAL A 306 15.15 -29.46 -24.97
N GLU A 307 14.54 -30.42 -25.65
CA GLU A 307 13.10 -30.70 -25.57
C GLU A 307 12.82 -32.20 -25.52
N LEU A 308 11.59 -32.57 -25.18
CA LEU A 308 11.10 -33.94 -25.35
C LEU A 308 11.07 -34.31 -26.84
N ALA A 309 11.57 -35.50 -27.16
CA ALA A 309 11.52 -36.01 -28.53
C ALA A 309 10.08 -36.07 -29.06
N HIS A 310 9.13 -36.47 -28.20
CA HIS A 310 7.71 -36.55 -28.53
C HIS A 310 6.81 -36.23 -27.35
N GLU A 311 5.66 -35.60 -27.63
CA GLU A 311 4.61 -35.27 -26.64
C GLU A 311 4.04 -36.52 -25.94
N ALA A 312 4.02 -37.66 -26.64
CA ALA A 312 3.55 -38.93 -26.10
C ALA A 312 4.34 -39.39 -24.85
N LEU A 313 5.55 -38.87 -24.64
CA LEU A 313 6.32 -39.15 -23.43
C LEU A 313 5.62 -38.62 -22.18
N ILE A 314 4.89 -37.51 -22.25
CA ILE A 314 4.22 -36.91 -21.09
C ILE A 314 3.20 -37.88 -20.48
N THR A 315 2.48 -38.62 -21.34
CA THR A 315 1.46 -39.58 -20.90
C THR A 315 2.03 -40.98 -20.70
N ALA A 316 2.93 -41.42 -21.58
CA ALA A 316 3.44 -42.80 -21.58
C ALA A 316 4.57 -43.03 -20.58
N TRP A 317 5.31 -42.00 -20.16
CA TRP A 317 6.40 -42.12 -19.17
C TRP A 317 5.85 -41.89 -17.74
N PRO A 318 5.75 -42.94 -16.90
CA PRO A 318 5.16 -42.85 -15.57
C PRO A 318 5.82 -41.80 -14.68
N THR A 319 7.15 -41.77 -14.63
CA THR A 319 7.88 -40.77 -13.84
C THR A 319 7.58 -39.34 -14.30
N LEU A 320 7.55 -39.07 -15.61
CA LEU A 320 7.21 -37.74 -16.12
C LEU A 320 5.75 -37.36 -15.83
N SER A 321 4.82 -38.31 -16.01
CA SER A 321 3.41 -38.11 -15.68
C SER A 321 3.20 -37.79 -14.20
N GLU A 322 3.93 -38.47 -13.32
CA GLU A 322 3.93 -38.18 -11.88
C GLU A 322 4.48 -36.79 -11.57
N VAL A 323 5.61 -36.41 -12.18
CA VAL A 323 6.18 -35.06 -12.04
C VAL A 323 5.18 -33.99 -12.49
N VAL A 324 4.53 -34.17 -13.65
CA VAL A 324 3.52 -33.21 -14.14
C VAL A 324 2.31 -33.12 -13.20
N ARG A 325 1.90 -34.25 -12.60
CA ARG A 325 0.79 -34.28 -11.62
C ARG A 325 1.15 -33.56 -10.33
N GLU A 326 2.35 -33.78 -9.80
CA GLU A 326 2.81 -33.20 -8.53
C GLU A 326 3.17 -31.73 -8.66
N ASP A 327 3.85 -31.37 -9.74
CA ASP A 327 4.28 -30.00 -10.02
C ASP A 327 3.20 -29.16 -10.71
N ARG A 328 1.95 -29.63 -10.77
CA ARG A 328 0.87 -28.96 -11.51
C ARG A 328 0.70 -27.50 -11.12
N ASP A 329 0.75 -27.19 -9.82
CA ASP A 329 0.60 -25.82 -9.31
C ASP A 329 1.77 -24.92 -9.70
N PHE A 330 2.99 -25.47 -9.66
CA PHE A 330 4.21 -24.78 -10.11
C PHE A 330 4.18 -24.52 -11.62
N LEU A 331 3.88 -25.55 -12.42
CA LEU A 331 3.78 -25.44 -13.88
C LEU A 331 2.70 -24.42 -14.29
N ALA A 332 1.57 -24.40 -13.60
CA ALA A 332 0.51 -23.43 -13.82
C ALA A 332 0.93 -22.00 -13.45
N ALA A 333 1.63 -21.81 -12.32
CA ALA A 333 2.15 -20.51 -11.92
C ALA A 333 3.21 -19.98 -12.90
N ARG A 334 4.10 -20.85 -13.39
CA ARG A 334 5.08 -20.48 -14.43
C ARG A 334 4.39 -20.08 -15.73
N ALA A 335 3.38 -20.83 -16.16
CA ALA A 335 2.61 -20.50 -17.37
C ALA A 335 1.84 -19.18 -17.24
N GLU A 336 1.25 -18.90 -16.08
CA GLU A 336 0.62 -17.61 -15.76
C GLU A 336 1.64 -16.47 -15.81
N LEU A 337 2.81 -16.65 -15.18
CA LEU A 337 3.88 -15.65 -15.16
C LEU A 337 4.40 -15.34 -16.56
N GLN A 338 4.59 -16.37 -17.40
CA GLN A 338 5.00 -16.20 -18.79
C GLN A 338 3.95 -15.43 -19.60
N HIS A 339 2.67 -15.73 -19.41
CA HIS A 339 1.58 -15.01 -20.07
C HIS A 339 1.54 -13.53 -19.66
N ASP A 340 1.69 -13.25 -18.36
CA ASP A 340 1.74 -11.88 -17.83
C ASP A 340 2.95 -11.12 -18.36
N ARG A 341 4.11 -11.78 -18.47
CA ARG A 341 5.33 -11.22 -19.07
C ARG A 341 5.11 -10.82 -20.52
N GLU A 342 4.57 -11.71 -21.35
CA GLU A 342 4.29 -11.42 -22.76
C GLU A 342 3.29 -10.28 -22.91
N ARG A 343 2.27 -10.21 -22.05
CA ARG A 343 1.31 -9.11 -22.02
C ARG A 343 1.96 -7.78 -21.63
N TRP A 344 2.80 -7.80 -20.61
CA TRP A 344 3.55 -6.62 -20.14
C TRP A 344 4.50 -6.10 -21.22
N GLU A 345 5.22 -6.98 -21.91
CA GLU A 345 6.11 -6.62 -23.03
C GLU A 345 5.34 -6.01 -24.21
N ARG A 346 4.27 -6.67 -24.66
CA ARG A 346 3.41 -6.17 -25.76
C ARG A 346 2.80 -4.80 -25.48
N ALA A 347 2.54 -4.49 -24.21
CA ALA A 347 2.02 -3.20 -23.79
C ALA A 347 3.11 -2.14 -23.50
N GLY A 348 4.35 -2.36 -23.94
CA GLY A 348 5.44 -1.41 -23.76
C GLY A 348 5.91 -1.29 -22.31
N ARG A 349 5.83 -2.39 -21.55
CA ARG A 349 6.29 -2.52 -20.16
C ARG A 349 5.54 -1.62 -19.16
N ALA A 350 4.23 -1.44 -19.35
CA ALA A 350 3.40 -0.64 -18.46
C ALA A 350 3.35 -1.20 -17.01
N ASP A 351 3.68 -0.36 -16.04
CA ASP A 351 3.70 -0.69 -14.61
C ASP A 351 2.39 -1.30 -14.08
N GLU A 352 1.25 -0.96 -14.68
CA GLU A 352 -0.10 -1.42 -14.34
C GLU A 352 -0.34 -2.90 -14.57
N LEU A 353 0.45 -3.51 -15.46
CA LEU A 353 0.35 -4.91 -15.84
C LEU A 353 1.27 -5.82 -15.02
N LEU A 354 2.09 -5.26 -14.12
CA LEU A 354 2.86 -6.05 -13.19
C LEU A 354 1.93 -6.82 -12.24
N PRO A 355 2.25 -8.09 -11.90
CA PRO A 355 1.48 -8.84 -10.90
C PRO A 355 1.41 -8.10 -9.57
N ARG A 356 0.22 -8.00 -8.97
CA ARG A 356 -0.01 -7.22 -7.74
C ARG A 356 -0.91 -7.93 -6.74
N GLY A 357 -0.83 -7.51 -5.48
CA GLY A 357 -1.74 -7.92 -4.42
C GLY A 357 -1.83 -9.44 -4.27
N ALA A 358 -3.05 -9.97 -4.34
CA ALA A 358 -3.31 -11.41 -4.20
C ALA A 358 -2.65 -12.26 -5.30
N GLN A 359 -2.55 -11.73 -6.53
CA GLN A 359 -1.94 -12.45 -7.65
C GLN A 359 -0.44 -12.66 -7.40
N LEU A 360 0.28 -11.60 -7.02
CA LEU A 360 1.71 -11.70 -6.70
C LEU A 360 1.98 -12.67 -5.55
N VAL A 361 1.17 -12.61 -4.47
CA VAL A 361 1.29 -13.54 -3.34
C VAL A 361 1.03 -14.99 -3.78
N SER A 362 0.06 -15.22 -4.65
CA SER A 362 -0.23 -16.54 -5.21
C SER A 362 0.92 -17.07 -6.06
N LEU A 363 1.52 -16.23 -6.91
CA LEU A 363 2.69 -16.59 -7.73
C LEU A 363 3.89 -16.90 -6.84
N GLU A 364 4.21 -16.02 -5.88
CA GLU A 364 5.31 -16.22 -4.93
C GLU A 364 5.15 -17.53 -4.13
N SER A 365 3.93 -17.84 -3.69
CA SER A 365 3.65 -19.07 -2.95
C SER A 365 3.81 -20.33 -3.81
N ARG A 366 3.34 -20.31 -5.07
CA ARG A 366 3.39 -21.47 -5.97
C ARG A 366 4.78 -21.67 -6.61
N LEU A 367 5.60 -20.63 -6.65
CA LEU A 367 6.97 -20.65 -7.18
C LEU A 367 8.04 -20.76 -6.07
N ALA A 368 7.62 -20.83 -4.80
CA ALA A 368 8.51 -20.83 -3.65
C ALA A 368 9.56 -21.96 -3.72
N GLY A 369 10.83 -21.61 -3.52
CA GLY A 369 11.95 -22.55 -3.50
C GLY A 369 12.38 -23.10 -4.87
N ARG A 370 11.82 -22.56 -5.97
CA ARG A 370 12.09 -22.98 -7.36
C ARG A 370 12.20 -21.81 -8.33
N THR A 371 12.44 -20.60 -7.82
CA THR A 371 12.63 -19.39 -8.64
C THR A 371 13.90 -19.44 -9.49
N ASP A 372 14.87 -20.28 -9.12
CA ASP A 372 16.08 -20.60 -9.90
C ASP A 372 15.80 -21.42 -11.16
N GLU A 373 14.58 -21.96 -11.30
CA GLU A 373 14.13 -22.72 -12.48
C GLU A 373 13.37 -21.85 -13.49
N LEU A 374 13.24 -20.55 -13.23
CA LEU A 374 12.59 -19.58 -14.09
C LEU A 374 13.58 -18.99 -15.10
N ALA A 375 13.06 -18.50 -16.22
CA ALA A 375 13.85 -17.70 -17.15
C ALA A 375 14.26 -16.37 -16.49
N GLU A 376 15.35 -15.78 -16.97
CA GLU A 376 15.87 -14.50 -16.44
C GLU A 376 14.80 -13.39 -16.52
N ALA A 377 14.07 -13.33 -17.65
CA ALA A 377 13.01 -12.35 -17.85
C ALA A 377 11.78 -12.55 -16.92
N GLU A 378 11.47 -13.81 -16.56
CA GLU A 378 10.41 -14.11 -15.58
C GLU A 378 10.81 -13.65 -14.17
N THR A 379 12.08 -13.86 -13.81
CA THR A 379 12.67 -13.41 -12.55
C THR A 379 12.71 -11.88 -12.46
N GLU A 380 13.03 -11.20 -13.57
CA GLU A 380 12.99 -9.74 -13.68
C GLU A 380 11.59 -9.19 -13.38
N LEU A 381 10.55 -9.78 -13.98
CA LEU A 381 9.16 -9.37 -13.80
C LEU A 381 8.73 -9.46 -12.32
N LEU A 382 9.04 -10.57 -11.64
CA LEU A 382 8.79 -10.73 -10.21
C LEU A 382 9.56 -9.70 -9.37
N GLY A 383 10.81 -9.43 -9.73
CA GLY A 383 11.64 -8.42 -9.06
C GLY A 383 11.11 -6.99 -9.24
N LEU A 384 10.50 -6.67 -10.39
CA LEU A 384 9.80 -5.40 -10.62
C LEU A 384 8.52 -5.31 -9.80
N ALA A 385 7.72 -6.38 -9.79
CA ALA A 385 6.49 -6.47 -9.01
C ALA A 385 6.73 -6.29 -7.50
N ASP A 386 7.79 -6.92 -6.96
CA ASP A 386 8.15 -6.74 -5.54
C ASP A 386 8.62 -5.31 -5.24
N ARG A 387 9.47 -4.71 -6.10
CA ARG A 387 9.90 -3.31 -5.93
C ARG A 387 8.71 -2.36 -5.90
N GLN A 388 7.71 -2.58 -6.75
CA GLN A 388 6.48 -1.80 -6.77
C GLN A 388 5.66 -1.99 -5.49
N ARG A 389 5.49 -3.25 -5.02
CA ARG A 389 4.84 -3.56 -3.73
C ARG A 389 5.51 -2.81 -2.58
N GLN A 390 6.84 -2.82 -2.51
CA GLN A 390 7.60 -2.12 -1.48
C GLN A 390 7.40 -0.60 -1.56
N ALA A 391 7.40 -0.01 -2.76
CA ALA A 391 7.18 1.43 -2.95
C ALA A 391 5.79 1.86 -2.45
N ILE A 392 4.74 1.11 -2.80
CA ILE A 392 3.36 1.35 -2.35
C ILE A 392 3.28 1.24 -0.82
N GLN A 393 3.84 0.18 -0.23
CA GLN A 393 3.84 0.01 1.23
C GLN A 393 4.58 1.15 1.96
N ARG A 394 5.70 1.64 1.44
CA ARG A 394 6.42 2.79 1.99
C ARG A 394 5.56 4.05 1.96
N GLN A 395 4.83 4.29 0.88
CA GLN A 395 3.92 5.43 0.76
C GLN A 395 2.76 5.35 1.77
N HIS A 396 2.15 4.17 1.96
CA HIS A 396 1.10 3.96 2.96
C HIS A 396 1.61 4.19 4.38
N ARG A 397 2.79 3.65 4.71
CA ARG A 397 3.44 3.86 6.03
C ARG A 397 3.77 5.34 6.26
N ALA A 398 4.28 6.04 5.25
CA ALA A 398 4.57 7.47 5.35
C ALA A 398 3.30 8.30 5.59
N ARG A 399 2.21 8.00 4.87
CA ARG A 399 0.90 8.65 5.08
C ARG A 399 0.36 8.40 6.48
N GLN A 400 0.44 7.17 6.99
CA GLN A 400 0.02 6.85 8.36
C GLN A 400 0.88 7.56 9.41
N ARG A 401 2.20 7.65 9.22
CA ARG A 401 3.10 8.42 10.09
C ARG A 401 2.73 9.89 10.13
N ARG A 402 2.46 10.51 8.97
CA ARG A 402 2.01 11.92 8.87
C ARG A 402 0.67 12.15 9.60
N LYS A 403 -0.28 11.23 9.47
CA LYS A 403 -1.55 11.30 10.21
C LYS A 403 -1.31 11.21 11.72
N ARG A 404 -0.51 10.24 12.18
CA ARG A 404 -0.18 10.09 13.61
C ARG A 404 0.55 11.32 14.17
N SER A 405 1.52 11.88 13.45
CA SER A 405 2.23 13.09 13.89
C SER A 405 1.30 14.30 13.96
N ALA A 406 0.34 14.43 13.03
CA ALA A 406 -0.67 15.48 13.08
C ALA A 406 -1.59 15.35 14.31
N TRP A 407 -2.02 14.13 14.66
CA TRP A 407 -2.81 13.86 15.87
C TRP A 407 -2.03 14.20 17.15
N VAL A 408 -0.77 13.77 17.25
CA VAL A 408 0.09 14.09 18.40
C VAL A 408 0.31 15.59 18.53
N GLY A 409 0.63 16.27 17.42
CA GLY A 409 0.78 17.73 17.40
C GLY A 409 -0.50 18.44 17.83
N GLY A 410 -1.65 18.05 17.30
CA GLY A 410 -2.96 18.58 17.69
C GLY A 410 -3.28 18.39 19.17
N SER A 411 -3.00 17.20 19.73
CA SER A 411 -3.22 16.93 21.15
C SER A 411 -2.31 17.75 22.06
N LEU A 412 -1.04 17.96 21.66
CA LEU A 412 -0.09 18.75 22.44
C LEU A 412 -0.49 20.23 22.45
N SER A 413 -0.90 20.78 21.30
CA SER A 413 -1.44 22.14 21.21
C SER A 413 -2.71 22.31 22.05
N LEU A 414 -3.63 21.33 22.03
CA LEU A 414 -4.85 21.38 22.84
C LEU A 414 -4.53 21.34 24.35
N ALA A 415 -3.59 20.49 24.77
CA ALA A 415 -3.13 20.43 26.15
C ALA A 415 -2.46 21.74 26.60
N LEU A 416 -1.63 22.36 25.73
CA LEU A 416 -1.04 23.67 26.00
C LEU A 416 -2.10 24.76 26.15
N ILE A 417 -3.09 24.80 25.26
CA ILE A 417 -4.22 25.74 25.34
C ILE A 417 -5.02 25.53 26.62
N ALA A 418 -5.35 24.28 26.96
CA ALA A 418 -6.07 23.96 28.21
C ALA A 418 -5.28 24.41 29.45
N THR A 419 -3.96 24.20 29.45
CA THR A 419 -3.07 24.63 30.54
C THR A 419 -3.04 26.15 30.66
N LEU A 420 -2.98 26.87 29.53
CA LEU A 420 -3.00 28.34 29.49
C LEU A 420 -4.35 28.92 29.96
N ILE A 421 -5.46 28.27 29.62
CA ILE A 421 -6.80 28.63 30.11
C ILE A 421 -6.87 28.44 31.63
N VAL A 422 -6.40 27.31 32.16
CA VAL A 422 -6.40 27.06 33.62
C VAL A 422 -5.56 28.11 34.36
N TYR A 423 -4.38 28.45 33.82
CA TYR A 423 -3.49 29.47 34.40
C TYR A 423 -4.16 30.85 34.47
N SER A 424 -4.82 31.30 33.40
CA SER A 424 -5.47 32.63 33.35
C SER A 424 -6.66 32.75 34.32
N PHE A 425 -7.39 31.66 34.56
CA PHE A 425 -8.47 31.65 35.56
C PHE A 425 -7.97 31.72 37.00
N GLN A 426 -6.77 31.19 37.28
CA GLN A 426 -6.18 31.23 38.63
C GLN A 426 -5.72 32.64 39.00
N GLU A 427 -5.10 33.36 38.07
CA GLU A 427 -4.63 34.74 38.27
C GLU A 427 -5.79 35.72 38.54
N SER A 428 -6.91 35.55 37.82
CA SER A 428 -8.10 36.40 38.00
C SER A 428 -8.71 36.31 39.40
N ARG A 429 -8.66 35.14 40.05
CA ARG A 429 -9.18 34.97 41.43
C ARG A 429 -8.31 35.70 42.45
N VAL A 430 -6.99 35.52 42.36
CA VAL A 430 -6.02 36.14 43.27
C VAL A 430 -6.05 37.67 43.16
N SER A 431 -6.23 38.20 41.95
CA SER A 431 -6.34 39.66 41.74
C SER A 431 -7.58 40.26 42.41
N LYS A 432 -8.74 39.61 42.28
CA LYS A 432 -9.99 40.06 42.89
C LYS A 432 -9.94 40.04 44.42
N GLU A 433 -9.32 39.02 45.00
CA GLU A 433 -9.10 38.95 46.46
C GLU A 433 -8.21 40.10 46.95
N ARG A 434 -7.08 40.36 46.27
CA ARG A 434 -6.18 41.46 46.61
C ARG A 434 -6.85 42.83 46.49
N GLU A 435 -7.67 43.03 45.47
CA GLU A 435 -8.40 44.28 45.29
C GLU A 435 -9.44 44.50 46.40
N ALA A 436 -10.19 43.46 46.77
CA ALA A 436 -11.15 43.51 47.88
C ALA A 436 -10.44 43.79 49.22
N GLU A 437 -9.32 43.13 49.49
CA GLU A 437 -8.49 43.41 50.68
C GLU A 437 -7.98 44.85 50.70
N GLY A 438 -7.48 45.36 49.57
CA GLY A 438 -6.97 46.74 49.47
C GLY A 438 -8.05 47.79 49.77
N ARG A 439 -9.26 47.61 49.21
CA ARG A 439 -10.42 48.48 49.48
C ARG A 439 -10.87 48.40 50.94
N SER A 440 -10.90 47.19 51.50
CA SER A 440 -11.21 46.97 52.93
C SER A 440 -10.24 47.72 53.85
N ARG A 441 -8.92 47.59 53.62
CA ARG A 441 -7.89 48.32 54.39
C ARG A 441 -8.03 49.83 54.25
N SER A 442 -8.29 50.33 53.04
CA SER A 442 -8.48 51.77 52.81
C SER A 442 -9.68 52.34 53.57
N LEU A 443 -10.80 51.60 53.64
CA LEU A 443 -11.97 52.00 54.41
C LEU A 443 -11.74 51.92 55.92
N ALA A 444 -10.92 50.97 56.38
CA ALA A 444 -10.49 50.92 57.78
C ALA A 444 -9.68 52.16 58.17
N VAL A 445 -8.75 52.61 57.32
CA VAL A 445 -8.00 53.86 57.52
C VAL A 445 -8.94 55.06 57.52
N GLN A 446 -9.86 55.14 56.56
CA GLN A 446 -10.85 56.22 56.51
C GLN A 446 -11.74 56.26 57.77
N SER A 447 -12.08 55.11 58.35
CA SER A 447 -12.78 55.05 59.63
C SER A 447 -11.97 55.69 60.75
N ASP A 448 -10.67 55.46 60.79
CA ASP A 448 -9.80 56.03 61.81
C ASP A 448 -9.61 57.55 61.62
N ASP A 449 -9.48 58.05 60.39
CA ASP A 449 -9.39 59.49 60.10
C ASP A 449 -10.66 60.27 60.49
N LEU A 450 -11.84 59.65 60.29
CA LEU A 450 -13.14 60.26 60.61
C LEU A 450 -13.51 60.13 62.09
N ALA A 451 -12.73 59.37 62.89
CA ALA A 451 -13.07 59.03 64.27
C ALA A 451 -13.40 60.24 65.14
N ASP A 452 -12.58 61.27 65.03
CA ASP A 452 -12.61 62.44 65.91
C ASP A 452 -13.53 63.55 65.37
N THR A 453 -13.78 63.57 64.06
CA THR A 453 -14.56 64.61 63.39
C THR A 453 -16.00 64.19 63.12
N ASN A 454 -16.23 62.93 62.72
CA ASN A 454 -17.55 62.39 62.41
C ASN A 454 -17.66 60.90 62.80
N PRO A 455 -17.99 60.60 64.06
CA PRO A 455 -18.00 59.23 64.57
C PRO A 455 -19.02 58.32 63.87
N VAL A 456 -20.09 58.88 63.30
CA VAL A 456 -21.10 58.12 62.55
C VAL A 456 -20.54 57.67 61.20
N GLN A 457 -19.90 58.56 60.44
CA GLN A 457 -19.26 58.18 59.18
C GLN A 457 -18.08 57.25 59.41
N ALA A 458 -17.33 57.44 60.50
CA ALA A 458 -16.27 56.53 60.92
C ALA A 458 -16.80 55.10 61.14
N ALA A 459 -17.96 54.94 61.79
CA ALA A 459 -18.58 53.63 61.98
C ALA A 459 -19.04 53.00 60.65
N LEU A 460 -19.64 53.79 59.76
CA LEU A 460 -20.06 53.31 58.44
C LEU A 460 -18.88 52.86 57.57
N ALA A 461 -17.77 53.60 57.58
CA ALA A 461 -16.55 53.22 56.87
C ALA A 461 -15.96 51.90 57.43
N ALA A 462 -15.96 51.71 58.75
CA ALA A 462 -15.50 50.46 59.36
C ALA A 462 -16.38 49.25 58.97
N ILE A 463 -17.70 49.42 58.96
CA ILE A 463 -18.65 48.37 58.53
C ILE A 463 -18.45 48.05 57.05
N ALA A 464 -18.41 49.07 56.19
CA ALA A 464 -18.21 48.87 54.75
C ALA A 464 -16.86 48.20 54.45
N GLY A 465 -15.79 48.55 55.18
CA GLY A 465 -14.49 47.90 55.05
C GLY A 465 -14.55 46.41 55.43
N PHE A 466 -15.23 46.09 56.53
CA PHE A 466 -15.37 44.70 57.00
C PHE A 466 -16.24 43.85 56.07
N ASP A 467 -17.32 44.41 55.54
CA ASP A 467 -18.23 43.72 54.61
C ASP A 467 -17.58 43.44 53.25
N ILE A 468 -16.71 44.32 52.75
CA ILE A 468 -15.96 44.09 51.50
C ILE A 468 -14.96 42.95 51.66
N SER A 469 -14.20 42.94 52.76
CA SER A 469 -13.31 41.85 53.14
C SER A 469 -12.98 41.97 54.62
N PRO A 470 -13.05 40.89 55.42
CA PRO A 470 -12.82 40.96 56.87
C PRO A 470 -11.33 40.96 57.20
N THR A 471 -10.58 41.93 56.66
CA THR A 471 -9.16 42.14 56.94
C THR A 471 -8.92 42.46 58.41
N GLN A 472 -7.68 42.27 58.88
CA GLN A 472 -7.33 42.56 60.26
C GLN A 472 -7.53 44.04 60.60
N GLU A 473 -7.24 44.93 59.66
CA GLU A 473 -7.42 46.38 59.77
C GLU A 473 -8.90 46.75 59.90
N ALA A 474 -9.77 46.21 59.02
CA ALA A 474 -11.20 46.49 59.06
C ALA A 474 -11.88 45.93 60.32
N ARG A 475 -11.48 44.71 60.76
CA ARG A 475 -11.90 44.13 62.04
C ARG A 475 -11.56 45.03 63.22
N ASN A 476 -10.31 45.49 63.26
CA ASN A 476 -9.83 46.34 64.35
C ASN A 476 -10.53 47.70 64.35
N ALA A 477 -10.71 48.32 63.19
CA ALA A 477 -11.47 49.55 63.06
C ALA A 477 -12.91 49.36 63.57
N LEU A 478 -13.61 48.31 63.14
CA LEU A 478 -14.97 48.01 63.58
C LEU A 478 -15.07 47.81 65.10
N LEU A 479 -14.14 47.04 65.70
CA LEU A 479 -14.11 46.82 67.15
C LEU A 479 -13.82 48.11 67.93
N ARG A 480 -12.93 48.97 67.42
CA ARG A 480 -12.68 50.30 68.01
C ARG A 480 -13.94 51.16 67.97
N ARG A 481 -14.64 51.21 66.84
CA ARG A 481 -15.90 51.98 66.70
C ARG A 481 -16.99 51.43 67.61
N TYR A 482 -17.15 50.11 67.67
CA TYR A 482 -18.07 49.46 68.60
C TYR A 482 -17.77 49.85 70.05
N THR A 483 -16.51 49.75 70.48
CA THR A 483 -16.11 50.09 71.86
C THR A 483 -16.33 51.57 72.19
N ALA A 484 -16.11 52.47 71.23
CA ALA A 484 -16.31 53.90 71.40
C ALA A 484 -17.79 54.33 71.49
N VAL A 485 -18.72 53.49 71.02
CA VAL A 485 -20.16 53.80 70.95
C VAL A 485 -21.00 52.94 71.89
N LYS A 486 -20.52 51.76 72.32
CA LYS A 486 -21.31 50.80 73.14
C LYS A 486 -21.91 51.38 74.43
N GLU A 487 -21.27 52.39 75.02
CA GLU A 487 -21.73 53.04 76.27
C GLU A 487 -22.51 54.34 76.00
N LYS A 488 -22.64 54.76 74.73
CA LYS A 488 -23.36 55.96 74.33
C LYS A 488 -24.78 55.58 73.92
N ALA A 489 -25.77 56.13 74.60
CA ALA A 489 -27.17 55.88 74.28
C ALA A 489 -27.57 56.42 72.88
N TRP A 490 -26.99 57.53 72.45
CA TRP A 490 -27.20 58.16 71.14
C TRP A 490 -26.14 59.26 70.93
N THR A 491 -25.93 59.67 69.68
CA THR A 491 -24.98 60.74 69.30
C THR A 491 -25.71 61.80 68.49
N LEU A 492 -25.43 63.07 68.76
CA LEU A 492 -25.90 64.20 67.99
C LEU A 492 -24.78 64.77 67.12
N SER A 493 -25.14 65.14 65.90
CA SER A 493 -24.29 65.88 64.98
C SER A 493 -25.07 67.06 64.40
N GLY A 494 -24.35 68.08 63.89
CA GLY A 494 -24.96 69.24 63.24
C GLY A 494 -24.70 70.60 63.88
N VAL A 495 -23.93 70.66 64.98
CA VAL A 495 -23.40 71.95 65.45
C VAL A 495 -22.25 72.38 64.53
N GLU A 496 -22.29 73.63 64.06
CA GLU A 496 -21.23 74.21 63.23
C GLU A 496 -20.14 74.84 64.11
N GLY A 497 -18.91 74.36 63.99
CA GLY A 497 -17.77 74.86 64.78
C GLY A 497 -17.52 74.05 66.06
N ARG A 498 -16.56 74.50 66.87
CA ARG A 498 -16.21 73.86 68.14
C ARG A 498 -17.26 74.22 69.19
N MET A 499 -17.80 73.22 69.89
CA MET A 499 -18.74 73.47 70.97
C MET A 499 -18.01 74.09 72.16
N ASP A 500 -18.51 75.24 72.62
CA ASP A 500 -17.94 75.94 73.79
C ASP A 500 -18.69 75.57 75.07
N SER A 501 -20.02 75.39 74.99
CA SER A 501 -20.84 75.03 76.15
C SER A 501 -22.10 74.28 75.72
N VAL A 502 -22.59 73.42 76.59
CA VAL A 502 -23.79 72.61 76.37
C VAL A 502 -24.57 72.53 77.69
N ALA A 503 -25.88 72.71 77.61
CA ALA A 503 -26.80 72.41 78.70
C ALA A 503 -27.92 71.49 78.22
N MET A 504 -28.47 70.71 79.14
CA MET A 504 -29.38 69.60 78.82
C MET A 504 -30.43 69.41 79.92
N SER A 505 -31.64 68.98 79.54
CA SER A 505 -32.68 68.53 80.47
C SER A 505 -32.31 67.20 81.14
N ALA A 506 -33.00 66.82 82.23
CA ALA A 506 -32.64 65.61 82.98
C ALA A 506 -32.75 64.31 82.16
N ASP A 507 -33.67 64.27 81.19
CA ASP A 507 -33.91 63.15 80.27
C ASP A 507 -33.07 63.23 78.98
N GLY A 508 -32.34 64.33 78.79
CA GLY A 508 -31.60 64.61 77.56
C GLY A 508 -32.47 64.91 76.33
N ALA A 509 -33.78 65.12 76.49
CA ALA A 509 -34.65 65.41 75.37
C ALA A 509 -34.46 66.83 74.80
N VAL A 510 -34.02 67.77 75.64
CA VAL A 510 -33.76 69.16 75.23
C VAL A 510 -32.30 69.47 75.51
N ILE A 511 -31.54 69.77 74.45
CA ILE A 511 -30.13 70.15 74.55
C ILE A 511 -29.94 71.50 73.87
N LEU A 512 -29.34 72.44 74.57
CA LEU A 512 -28.90 73.70 74.00
C LEU A 512 -27.37 73.71 73.95
N ALA A 513 -26.82 73.77 72.74
CA ALA A 513 -25.39 73.85 72.52
C ALA A 513 -25.02 75.22 71.93
N THR A 514 -23.93 75.80 72.42
CA THR A 514 -23.33 77.02 71.85
C THR A 514 -21.97 76.69 71.27
N SER A 515 -21.66 77.25 70.10
CA SER A 515 -20.40 77.07 69.40
C SER A 515 -19.54 78.34 69.38
N ASP A 516 -18.25 78.16 69.10
CA ASP A 516 -17.27 79.23 68.82
C ASP A 516 -17.66 80.11 67.63
N THR A 517 -18.46 79.58 66.70
CA THR A 517 -19.13 80.32 65.62
C THR A 517 -20.26 81.23 66.13
N ARG A 518 -20.42 81.32 67.46
CA ARG A 518 -21.35 82.19 68.21
C ARG A 518 -22.81 81.95 67.85
N ARG A 519 -23.16 80.70 67.55
CA ARG A 519 -24.52 80.23 67.27
C ARG A 519 -25.00 79.35 68.41
N ALA A 520 -26.29 79.45 68.73
CA ALA A 520 -26.95 78.54 69.65
C ALA A 520 -27.81 77.54 68.85
N THR A 521 -27.55 76.25 69.05
CA THR A 521 -28.26 75.15 68.42
C THR A 521 -29.07 74.41 69.47
N LEU A 522 -30.38 74.40 69.29
CA LEU A 522 -31.31 73.67 70.14
C LEU A 522 -31.64 72.32 69.49
N PHE A 523 -31.39 71.24 70.20
CA PHE A 523 -31.80 69.90 69.84
C PHE A 523 -33.01 69.48 70.66
N LEU A 524 -34.06 69.05 69.97
CA LEU A 524 -35.31 68.60 70.55
C LEU A 524 -35.55 67.16 70.14
N ARG A 525 -35.45 66.23 71.09
CA ARG A 525 -35.71 64.82 70.88
C ARG A 525 -37.16 64.51 71.23
N THR A 526 -37.84 63.85 70.30
CA THR A 526 -39.18 63.32 70.50
C THR A 526 -39.12 61.91 71.10
N GLU A 527 -40.21 61.43 71.70
CA GLU A 527 -40.29 60.07 72.27
C GLU A 527 -40.03 58.96 71.23
N GLN A 528 -40.29 59.23 69.95
CA GLN A 528 -39.98 58.32 68.83
C GLN A 528 -38.49 58.33 68.44
N GLY A 529 -37.63 59.00 69.19
CA GLY A 529 -36.19 59.08 68.95
C GLY A 529 -35.77 60.04 67.83
N ARG A 530 -36.72 60.68 67.13
CA ARG A 530 -36.40 61.74 66.15
C ARG A 530 -35.90 62.98 66.85
N VAL A 531 -34.74 63.46 66.42
CA VAL A 531 -34.14 64.72 66.87
C VAL A 531 -34.45 65.80 65.85
N ARG A 532 -35.03 66.91 66.32
CA ARG A 532 -35.21 68.13 65.55
C ARG A 532 -34.15 69.13 65.97
N GLN A 533 -33.32 69.53 65.01
CA GLN A 533 -32.37 70.62 65.20
C GLN A 533 -33.06 71.96 64.88
N VAL A 534 -32.93 72.92 65.78
CA VAL A 534 -33.42 74.29 65.63
C VAL A 534 -32.27 75.24 65.89
N ASN A 535 -31.80 75.91 64.85
CA ASN A 535 -30.79 76.95 64.98
C ASN A 535 -31.45 78.23 65.48
N LEU A 536 -31.11 78.67 66.69
CA LEU A 536 -31.64 79.89 67.26
C LEU A 536 -30.88 81.08 66.66
N ARG A 537 -31.60 81.94 65.94
CA ARG A 537 -31.05 83.19 65.36
C ARG A 537 -30.97 84.27 66.44
N LEU A 538 -30.08 84.07 67.39
CA LEU A 538 -29.88 85.01 68.49
C LEU A 538 -28.87 86.08 68.02
N ARG A 539 -29.34 87.33 67.87
CA ARG A 539 -28.51 88.52 67.67
C ARG A 539 -28.66 89.34 68.95
N PRO A 540 -27.76 89.20 69.94
CA PRO A 540 -26.30 89.05 69.83
C PRO A 540 -25.74 87.81 70.53
N ASN A 541 -24.40 87.70 70.58
CA ASN A 541 -23.60 86.65 71.22
C ASN A 541 -24.25 86.09 72.50
N VAL A 542 -24.23 84.77 72.62
CA VAL A 542 -24.90 84.05 73.71
C VAL A 542 -23.90 83.18 74.46
N GLN A 543 -23.81 83.40 75.77
CA GLN A 543 -22.99 82.64 76.70
C GLN A 543 -23.87 81.88 77.69
N GLN A 544 -23.27 80.87 78.34
CA GLN A 544 -23.87 80.11 79.44
C GLN A 544 -25.28 79.56 79.11
N PRO A 545 -25.40 78.69 78.09
CA PRO A 545 -26.67 78.02 77.84
C PRO A 545 -27.09 77.26 79.09
N THR A 546 -28.37 77.35 79.43
CA THR A 546 -29.01 76.62 80.53
C THR A 546 -30.30 76.02 80.02
N VAL A 547 -30.59 74.79 80.43
CA VAL A 547 -31.86 74.10 80.15
C VAL A 547 -32.46 73.71 81.49
N SER A 548 -33.76 73.92 81.67
CA SER A 548 -34.45 73.48 82.89
C SER A 548 -34.46 71.95 82.97
N LEU A 549 -34.49 71.41 84.19
CA LEU A 549 -34.47 69.96 84.41
C LEU A 549 -35.65 69.24 83.72
N ASP A 550 -36.81 69.89 83.64
CA ASP A 550 -38.02 69.40 82.96
C ASP A 550 -38.02 69.65 81.44
N GLY A 551 -36.98 70.28 80.89
CA GLY A 551 -36.84 70.61 79.47
C GLY A 551 -37.83 71.65 78.95
N ARG A 552 -38.65 72.26 79.82
CA ARG A 552 -39.68 73.23 79.42
C ARG A 552 -39.15 74.64 79.26
N ARG A 553 -37.92 74.93 79.66
CA ARG A 553 -37.30 76.25 79.49
C ARG A 553 -35.85 76.13 79.07
N ILE A 554 -35.45 77.06 78.21
CA ILE A 554 -34.03 77.35 78.00
C ILE A 554 -33.75 78.77 78.45
N ALA A 555 -32.56 79.00 78.96
CA ALA A 555 -32.05 80.31 79.28
C ALA A 555 -30.63 80.44 78.75
N TYR A 556 -30.24 81.68 78.52
CA TYR A 556 -28.89 82.01 78.12
C TYR A 556 -28.59 83.48 78.43
N VAL A 557 -27.32 83.82 78.55
CA VAL A 557 -26.88 85.19 78.84
C VAL A 557 -26.42 85.85 77.54
N ARG A 558 -26.92 87.05 77.26
CA ARG A 558 -26.42 87.85 76.14
C ARG A 558 -25.13 88.55 76.54
N ASP A 559 -24.13 88.45 75.69
CA ASP A 559 -22.79 89.00 75.95
C ASP A 559 -22.80 90.54 76.02
N GLU A 560 -23.60 91.20 75.17
CA GLU A 560 -23.58 92.67 75.01
C GLU A 560 -23.99 93.42 76.28
N ASP A 561 -25.02 92.94 76.96
CA ASP A 561 -25.62 93.61 78.12
C ASP A 561 -25.70 92.73 79.36
N GLN A 562 -25.08 91.55 79.32
CA GLN A 562 -25.11 90.54 80.39
C GLN A 562 -26.54 90.17 80.82
N ALA A 563 -27.53 90.41 79.96
CA ALA A 563 -28.92 90.14 80.28
C ALA A 563 -29.22 88.65 80.13
N ALA A 564 -29.79 88.06 81.18
CA ALA A 564 -30.32 86.71 81.14
C ALA A 564 -31.67 86.70 80.40
N VAL A 565 -31.69 85.99 79.28
CA VAL A 565 -32.89 85.77 78.47
C VAL A 565 -33.32 84.32 78.61
N TRP A 566 -34.60 84.10 78.86
CA TRP A 566 -35.17 82.76 78.90
C TRP A 566 -36.38 82.63 77.97
N HIS A 567 -36.63 81.40 77.51
CA HIS A 567 -37.73 81.04 76.62
C HIS A 567 -38.43 79.80 77.17
N ASP A 568 -39.76 79.76 77.07
CA ASP A 568 -40.50 78.49 77.19
C ASP A 568 -40.25 77.63 75.94
N ILE A 569 -40.06 76.33 76.16
CA ILE A 569 -39.87 75.31 75.14
C ILE A 569 -41.11 74.44 75.08
N THR A 570 -41.68 74.33 73.89
CA THR A 570 -42.74 73.37 73.57
C THR A 570 -42.23 72.44 72.47
N PRO A 571 -41.61 71.29 72.81
CA PRO A 571 -40.87 70.46 71.85
C PRO A 571 -41.67 70.02 70.62
N THR A 572 -42.99 69.82 70.78
CA THR A 572 -43.91 69.36 69.74
C THR A 572 -44.52 70.49 68.90
N ALA A 573 -44.30 71.76 69.24
CA ALA A 573 -44.86 72.88 68.51
C ALA A 573 -44.12 73.14 67.18
N LYS A 574 -44.84 73.69 66.19
CA LYS A 574 -44.24 74.11 64.90
C LYS A 574 -43.11 75.13 65.11
N HIS A 575 -43.28 76.04 66.07
CA HIS A 575 -42.23 76.93 66.58
C HIS A 575 -41.98 76.55 68.04
N PRO A 576 -40.95 75.73 68.33
CA PRO A 576 -40.79 75.13 69.64
C PRO A 576 -40.22 76.06 70.70
N VAL A 577 -39.82 77.27 70.32
CA VAL A 577 -39.25 78.28 71.21
C VAL A 577 -40.24 79.43 71.32
N GLY A 578 -40.71 79.68 72.54
CA GLY A 578 -41.62 80.77 72.87
C GLY A 578 -40.95 82.15 72.80
N PRO A 579 -41.70 83.22 73.10
CA PRO A 579 -41.15 84.58 73.13
C PRO A 579 -40.01 84.72 74.15
N ALA A 580 -39.10 85.67 73.90
CA ALA A 580 -37.99 85.95 74.79
C ALA A 580 -38.46 86.71 76.05
N HIS A 581 -38.08 86.23 77.22
CA HIS A 581 -38.33 86.88 78.50
C HIS A 581 -37.00 87.36 79.11
N LEU A 582 -36.92 88.65 79.44
CA LEU A 582 -35.74 89.27 80.06
C LEU A 582 -35.88 89.27 81.58
N LEU A 583 -34.90 88.71 82.29
CA LEU A 583 -34.74 88.89 83.73
C LEU A 583 -34.08 90.25 84.00
N LYS A 584 -34.89 91.28 84.29
CA LYS A 584 -34.37 92.58 84.76
C LYS A 584 -34.00 92.47 86.24
N GLY A 585 -32.70 92.41 86.54
CA GLY A 585 -32.19 92.68 87.89
C GLY A 585 -32.29 94.18 88.23
N PRO A 586 -32.43 94.57 89.51
CA PRO A 586 -32.36 95.97 89.90
C PRO A 586 -30.98 96.56 89.55
N PRO A 587 -30.88 97.87 89.26
CA PRO A 587 -29.58 98.50 89.00
C PRO A 587 -28.70 98.32 90.23
N VAL A 588 -27.55 97.68 90.03
CA VAL A 588 -26.49 97.60 91.03
C VAL A 588 -25.88 98.99 91.11
N GLU A 589 -26.20 99.75 92.16
CA GLU A 589 -25.39 100.90 92.56
C GLU A 589 -23.97 100.39 92.84
N ALA A 590 -23.02 100.88 92.07
CA ALA A 590 -21.61 100.71 92.35
C ALA A 590 -21.24 101.66 93.49
N ASP A 591 -20.83 101.11 94.63
CA ASP A 591 -20.00 101.83 95.61
C ASP A 591 -18.52 101.50 95.29
N PRO A 592 -17.61 102.48 95.36
CA PRO A 592 -16.38 102.57 94.56
C PRO A 592 -15.25 101.59 94.89
#